data_AF-A0A1R4J9K6-F1
#
_entry.id   AF-A0A1R4J9K6-F1
#
_cell.length_a   1.000
_cell.length_b   1.000
_cell.length_c   1.000
_cell.angle_alpha   90.00
_cell.angle_beta   90.00
_cell.angle_gamma   90.00
#
_symmetry.space_group_name_H-M   'P 1'
#
loop_
_entity.id
_entity.type
_entity.pdbx_description
1 polymer ?
#
loop_
_entity_poly.entity_id
_entity_poly.type
_entity_poly.pdbx_seq_one_letter_code
_entity_poly.pdbx_strand_id
1 'polypeptide(L)'
;MTDTDQITDALTREHRAIDGGIAAFLADTVDATPLREAISALRRHIYLEETFLFPPLKATMMMPIFVMLREHGELWRGMDETEARLDEAQRAGDTDIQQQCRDLLTLLDAHNSKEEPIIYPRADADLAPDVRAELAEFIAIGAYPDGWASATA
;
A
#
# COMPACT_ATOMS: atom_id res chain seq x y z
N MET A 1 14.23 26.79 0.85
CA MET A 1 13.05 25.98 1.21
C MET A 1 13.32 24.65 0.56
N THR A 2 13.83 23.69 1.34
CA THR A 2 14.13 22.35 0.83
C THR A 2 12.81 21.72 0.40
N ASP A 3 12.73 21.28 -0.86
CA ASP A 3 11.61 20.53 -1.42
C ASP A 3 11.31 19.34 -0.49
N THR A 4 10.32 19.50 0.38
CA THR A 4 9.60 18.34 0.88
C THR A 4 8.72 17.93 -0.29
N ASP A 5 9.03 16.79 -0.91
CA ASP A 5 8.13 16.17 -1.88
C ASP A 5 6.70 16.20 -1.29
N GLN A 6 5.73 16.64 -2.10
CA GLN A 6 4.33 16.63 -1.69
C GLN A 6 3.92 15.20 -1.32
N ILE A 7 2.98 15.04 -0.38
CA ILE A 7 2.47 13.72 0.03
C ILE A 7 1.93 13.00 -1.21
N THR A 8 1.23 13.71 -2.08
CA THR A 8 0.76 13.19 -3.36
C THR A 8 1.89 12.58 -4.18
N ASP A 9 3.00 13.29 -4.36
CA ASP A 9 4.11 12.80 -5.19
C ASP A 9 4.81 11.60 -4.55
N ALA A 10 4.99 11.64 -3.23
CA ALA A 10 5.65 10.57 -2.49
C ALA A 10 4.84 9.25 -2.53
N LEU A 11 3.55 9.31 -2.19
CA LEU A 11 2.70 8.12 -2.11
C LEU A 11 2.33 7.58 -3.50
N THR A 12 2.13 8.44 -4.50
CA THR A 12 1.92 8.00 -5.89
C THR A 12 3.16 7.27 -6.44
N ARG A 13 4.38 7.70 -6.08
CA ARG A 13 5.60 6.97 -6.46
C ARG A 13 5.69 5.62 -5.75
N GLU A 14 5.26 5.54 -4.50
CA GLU A 14 5.20 4.27 -3.76
C GLU A 14 4.20 3.30 -4.40
N HIS A 15 3.00 3.74 -4.76
CA HIS A 15 2.03 2.93 -5.53
C HIS A 15 2.66 2.33 -6.78
N ARG A 16 3.32 3.18 -7.60
CA ARG A 16 4.01 2.72 -8.82
C ARG A 16 5.12 1.72 -8.53
N ALA A 17 5.84 1.86 -7.41
CA ALA A 17 6.88 0.92 -7.01
C ALA A 17 6.30 -0.43 -6.58
N ILE A 18 5.20 -0.42 -5.83
CA ILE A 18 4.45 -1.62 -5.42
C ILE A 18 3.92 -2.36 -6.65
N ASP A 19 3.17 -1.67 -7.51
CA ASP A 19 2.62 -2.24 -8.75
C ASP A 19 3.74 -2.78 -9.66
N GLY A 20 4.84 -2.02 -9.75
CA GLY A 20 6.03 -2.40 -10.51
C GLY A 20 6.70 -3.67 -10.00
N GLY A 21 6.78 -3.87 -8.68
CA GLY A 21 7.35 -5.08 -8.08
C GLY A 21 6.49 -6.32 -8.36
N ILE A 22 5.17 -6.21 -8.27
CA ILE A 22 4.25 -7.30 -8.61
C ILE A 22 4.33 -7.61 -10.12
N ALA A 23 4.36 -6.58 -10.96
CA ALA A 23 4.48 -6.74 -12.41
C ALA A 23 5.84 -7.35 -12.82
N ALA A 24 6.93 -6.99 -12.13
CA ALA A 24 8.25 -7.57 -12.35
C ALA A 24 8.27 -9.07 -12.04
N PHE A 25 7.66 -9.49 -10.94
CA PHE A 25 7.48 -10.91 -10.63
C PHE A 25 6.62 -11.65 -11.67
N LEU A 26 5.56 -11.03 -12.17
CA LEU A 26 4.75 -11.62 -13.24
C LEU A 26 5.53 -11.80 -14.55
N ALA A 27 6.51 -10.95 -14.82
CA ALA A 27 7.39 -11.06 -15.98
C ALA A 27 8.46 -12.15 -15.82
N ASP A 28 8.94 -12.39 -14.59
CA ASP A 28 9.85 -13.48 -14.24
C ASP A 28 9.51 -14.09 -12.87
N THR A 29 8.75 -15.18 -12.90
CA THR A 29 8.27 -15.86 -11.69
C THR A 29 9.34 -16.68 -10.97
N VAL A 30 10.58 -16.76 -11.50
CA VAL A 30 11.67 -17.49 -10.85
C VAL A 30 12.18 -16.73 -9.63
N ASP A 31 12.30 -15.41 -9.74
CA ASP A 31 12.74 -14.55 -8.63
C ASP A 31 11.53 -13.98 -7.89
N ALA A 32 11.26 -14.52 -6.71
CA ALA A 32 10.18 -14.05 -5.84
C ALA A 32 10.49 -12.73 -5.10
N THR A 33 11.72 -12.23 -5.18
CA THR A 33 12.17 -11.03 -4.45
C THR A 33 11.29 -9.82 -4.73
N PRO A 34 10.99 -9.45 -6.00
CA PRO A 34 10.16 -8.28 -6.29
C PRO A 34 8.75 -8.36 -5.71
N LEU A 35 8.15 -9.56 -5.70
CA LEU A 35 6.83 -9.77 -5.10
C LEU A 35 6.86 -9.61 -3.58
N ARG A 36 7.86 -10.20 -2.91
CA ARG A 36 7.99 -10.09 -1.44
C ARG A 36 8.25 -8.64 -1.00
N GLU A 37 9.09 -7.93 -1.75
CA GLU A 37 9.34 -6.50 -1.51
C GLU A 37 8.08 -5.66 -1.72
N ALA A 38 7.33 -5.90 -2.79
CA ALA A 38 6.07 -5.20 -3.05
C ALA A 38 5.01 -5.44 -1.96
N ILE A 39 4.84 -6.70 -1.52
CA ILE A 39 3.91 -7.03 -0.43
C ILE A 39 4.34 -6.38 0.89
N SER A 40 5.63 -6.43 1.22
CA SER A 40 6.15 -5.75 2.41
C SER A 40 5.95 -4.24 2.34
N ALA A 41 6.16 -3.63 1.18
CA ALA A 41 5.94 -2.20 0.95
C ALA A 41 4.46 -1.83 1.07
N LEU A 42 3.56 -2.64 0.52
CA LEU A 42 2.11 -2.41 0.63
C LEU A 42 1.61 -2.51 2.07
N ARG A 43 2.10 -3.45 2.88
CA ARG A 43 1.76 -3.50 4.32
C ARG A 43 2.23 -2.26 5.06
N ARG A 44 3.45 -1.80 4.78
CA ARG A 44 4.03 -0.57 5.34
C ARG A 44 3.23 0.66 4.94
N HIS A 45 2.79 0.71 3.68
CA HIS A 45 1.95 1.77 3.13
C HIS A 45 0.59 1.83 3.82
N ILE A 46 -0.13 0.70 3.90
CA ILE A 46 -1.41 0.62 4.60
C ILE A 46 -1.27 1.04 6.08
N TYR A 47 -0.19 0.63 6.75
CA TYR A 47 0.09 1.08 8.12
C TYR A 47 0.30 2.59 8.23
N LEU A 48 1.08 3.16 7.32
CA LEU A 48 1.31 4.61 7.24
C LEU A 48 -0.03 5.34 7.18
N GLU A 49 -0.89 4.88 6.28
CA GLU A 49 -2.12 5.58 6.01
C GLU A 49 -3.13 5.46 7.14
N GLU A 50 -3.34 4.24 7.66
CA GLU A 50 -4.30 4.02 8.75
C GLU A 50 -3.86 4.68 10.07
N THR A 51 -2.55 4.77 10.31
CA THR A 51 -2.01 5.27 11.58
C THR A 51 -1.77 6.77 11.56
N PHE A 52 -1.31 7.33 10.43
CA PHE A 52 -0.85 8.72 10.37
C PHE A 52 -1.68 9.57 9.42
N LEU A 53 -2.02 9.07 8.22
CA LEU A 53 -2.68 9.88 7.19
C LEU A 53 -4.18 10.06 7.41
N PHE A 54 -4.91 8.97 7.64
CA PHE A 54 -6.36 8.96 7.72
C PHE A 54 -6.92 9.60 9.00
N PRO A 55 -6.34 9.39 10.21
CA PRO A 55 -6.89 9.97 11.43
C PRO A 55 -7.10 11.50 11.37
N PRO A 56 -6.14 12.33 10.93
CA PRO A 56 -6.34 13.78 10.83
C PRO A 56 -7.33 14.18 9.72
N LEU A 57 -7.45 13.41 8.64
CA LEU A 57 -8.34 13.73 7.52
C LEU A 57 -9.81 13.33 7.78
N LYS A 58 -10.06 12.46 8.77
CA LYS A 58 -11.39 11.90 9.06
C LYS A 58 -12.45 12.93 9.38
N ALA A 59 -12.06 14.07 9.96
CA ALA A 59 -12.98 15.15 10.30
C ALA A 59 -13.70 15.74 9.06
N THR A 60 -13.03 15.75 7.90
CA THR A 60 -13.55 16.32 6.65
C THR A 60 -13.80 15.29 5.56
N MET A 61 -13.24 14.08 5.69
CA MET A 61 -13.28 13.01 4.68
C MET A 61 -13.80 11.68 5.22
N MET A 62 -14.69 11.72 6.21
CA MET A 62 -15.17 10.51 6.91
C MET A 62 -15.61 9.40 5.95
N MET A 63 -16.45 9.69 4.95
CA MET A 63 -16.97 8.68 4.03
C MET A 63 -15.90 8.10 3.09
N PRO A 64 -15.07 8.91 2.39
CA PRO A 64 -13.93 8.40 1.63
C PRO A 64 -12.99 7.52 2.46
N ILE A 65 -12.64 7.94 3.68
CA ILE A 65 -11.75 7.17 4.55
C ILE A 65 -12.36 5.81 4.95
N PHE A 66 -13.66 5.74 5.19
CA PHE A 66 -14.30 4.45 5.45
C PHE A 66 -14.24 3.49 4.24
N VAL A 67 -14.24 4.02 3.02
CA VAL A 67 -14.04 3.21 1.82
C VAL A 67 -12.60 2.69 1.77
N MET A 68 -11.60 3.56 1.99
CA MET A 68 -10.19 3.15 2.00
C MET A 68 -9.92 2.10 3.08
N LEU A 69 -10.41 2.30 4.30
CA LEU A 69 -10.29 1.31 5.37
C LEU A 69 -10.87 -0.05 4.99
N ARG A 70 -12.02 -0.11 4.31
CA ARG A 70 -12.58 -1.40 3.86
C ARG A 70 -11.70 -2.04 2.79
N GLU A 71 -11.24 -1.25 1.83
CA GLU A 71 -10.40 -1.72 0.72
C GLU A 71 -9.01 -2.16 1.20
N HIS A 72 -8.46 -1.53 2.24
CA HIS A 72 -7.24 -1.99 2.92
C HIS A 72 -7.39 -3.39 3.50
N GLY A 73 -8.53 -3.72 4.08
CA GLY A 73 -8.80 -5.08 4.57
C GLY A 73 -8.89 -6.10 3.43
N GLU A 74 -9.46 -5.72 2.28
CA GLU A 74 -9.48 -6.56 1.08
C GLU A 74 -8.08 -6.78 0.53
N LEU A 75 -7.27 -5.72 0.42
CA LEU A 75 -5.86 -5.78 0.03
C LEU A 75 -5.05 -6.62 1.02
N TRP A 76 -5.29 -6.47 2.32
CA TRP A 76 -4.58 -7.23 3.37
C TRP A 76 -4.78 -8.73 3.22
N ARG A 77 -6.03 -9.16 3.06
CA ARG A 77 -6.35 -10.57 2.78
C ARG A 77 -5.77 -11.04 1.45
N GLY A 78 -5.82 -10.21 0.40
CA GLY A 78 -5.20 -10.52 -0.89
C GLY A 78 -3.68 -10.71 -0.80
N MET A 79 -2.98 -9.93 0.02
CA MET A 79 -1.56 -10.12 0.30
C MET A 79 -1.30 -11.43 1.05
N ASP A 80 -2.08 -11.73 2.09
CA ASP A 80 -1.95 -12.98 2.85
C ASP A 80 -2.17 -14.22 1.97
N GLU A 81 -3.18 -14.19 1.10
CA GLU A 81 -3.45 -15.25 0.12
C GLU A 81 -2.32 -15.40 -0.91
N THR A 82 -1.78 -14.27 -1.39
CA THR A 82 -0.67 -14.25 -2.35
C THR A 82 0.60 -14.83 -1.75
N GLU A 83 0.97 -14.44 -0.52
CA GLU A 83 2.15 -15.01 0.16
C GLU A 83 1.99 -16.51 0.45
N ALA A 84 0.82 -16.93 0.94
CA ALA A 84 0.55 -18.33 1.21
C ALA A 84 0.69 -19.18 -0.07
N ARG A 85 0.16 -18.68 -1.19
CA ARG A 85 0.24 -19.35 -2.49
C ARG A 85 1.66 -19.36 -3.06
N LEU A 86 2.42 -18.28 -2.87
CA LEU A 86 3.83 -18.20 -3.28
C LEU A 86 4.66 -19.26 -2.54
N ASP A 87 4.48 -19.35 -1.23
CA ASP A 87 5.17 -20.32 -0.39
C ASP A 87 4.80 -21.77 -0.77
N GLU A 88 3.54 -22.02 -1.13
CA GLU A 88 3.10 -23.32 -1.64
C GLU A 88 3.71 -23.63 -3.01
N ALA A 89 3.68 -22.69 -3.94
CA ALA A 89 4.27 -22.81 -5.27
C ALA A 89 5.76 -23.17 -5.21
N GLN A 90 6.51 -22.51 -4.33
CA GLN A 90 7.94 -22.78 -4.12
C GLN A 90 8.21 -24.19 -3.57
N ARG A 91 7.31 -24.74 -2.73
CA ARG A 91 7.44 -26.11 -2.21
C ARG A 91 7.02 -27.17 -3.23
N ALA A 92 5.97 -26.91 -3.99
CA ALA A 92 5.37 -27.86 -4.92
C ALA A 92 5.99 -27.84 -6.33
N GLY A 93 6.75 -26.79 -6.67
CA GLY A 93 7.23 -26.55 -8.02
C GLY A 93 6.11 -26.16 -9.00
N ASP A 94 5.04 -25.54 -8.48
CA ASP A 94 3.87 -25.09 -9.24
C ASP A 94 4.01 -23.61 -9.62
N THR A 95 3.37 -23.20 -10.71
CA THR A 95 3.44 -21.84 -11.29
C THR A 95 2.14 -21.05 -11.15
N ASP A 96 1.08 -21.63 -10.58
CA ASP A 96 -0.24 -21.01 -10.46
C ASP A 96 -0.35 -20.02 -9.27
N ILE A 97 0.66 -19.14 -9.15
CA ILE A 97 0.67 -17.94 -8.30
C ILE A 97 0.31 -16.67 -9.10
N GLN A 98 0.42 -16.75 -10.44
CA GLN A 98 0.22 -15.61 -11.32
C GLN A 98 -1.21 -15.06 -11.26
N GLN A 99 -2.21 -15.91 -10.96
CA GLN A 99 -3.59 -15.44 -10.85
C GLN A 99 -3.79 -14.55 -9.63
N GLN A 100 -3.30 -14.96 -8.45
CA GLN A 100 -3.36 -14.17 -7.22
C GLN A 100 -2.64 -12.82 -7.38
N CYS A 101 -1.50 -12.80 -8.09
CA CYS A 101 -0.80 -11.54 -8.38
C CYS A 101 -1.64 -10.60 -9.26
N ARG A 102 -2.37 -11.14 -10.26
CA ARG A 102 -3.27 -10.34 -11.11
C ARG A 102 -4.50 -9.85 -10.35
N ASP A 103 -5.05 -10.68 -9.47
CA ASP A 103 -6.17 -10.31 -8.62
C ASP A 103 -5.76 -9.18 -7.65
N LEU A 104 -4.57 -9.28 -7.04
CA LEU A 104 -4.02 -8.23 -6.19
C LEU A 104 -3.79 -6.91 -6.94
N LEU A 105 -3.24 -6.96 -8.17
CA LEU A 105 -3.11 -5.76 -9.02
C LEU A 105 -4.47 -5.14 -9.38
N THR A 106 -5.51 -5.96 -9.55
CA THR A 106 -6.87 -5.47 -9.82
C THR A 106 -7.45 -4.74 -8.60
N LEU A 107 -7.20 -5.26 -7.39
CA LEU A 107 -7.58 -4.58 -6.15
C LEU A 107 -6.82 -3.27 -5.98
N LEU A 108 -5.52 -3.25 -6.26
CA LEU A 108 -4.67 -2.05 -6.20
C LEU A 108 -5.15 -0.97 -7.18
N ASP A 109 -5.39 -1.30 -8.44
CA ASP A 109 -5.91 -0.34 -9.42
C ASP A 109 -7.25 0.27 -8.98
N ALA A 110 -8.16 -0.57 -8.46
CA ALA A 110 -9.45 -0.12 -7.94
C ALA A 110 -9.32 0.77 -6.70
N HIS A 111 -8.30 0.54 -5.86
CA HIS A 111 -8.01 1.32 -4.67
C HIS A 111 -7.32 2.65 -5.03
N ASN A 112 -6.17 2.58 -5.70
CA ASN A 112 -5.30 3.70 -6.06
C ASN A 112 -6.07 4.74 -6.90
N SER A 113 -6.91 4.30 -7.84
CA SER A 113 -7.70 5.19 -8.70
C SER A 113 -8.74 6.04 -7.96
N LYS A 114 -9.14 5.65 -6.75
CA LYS A 114 -9.97 6.47 -5.86
C LYS A 114 -9.12 7.33 -4.95
N GLU A 115 -8.04 6.77 -4.43
CA GLU A 115 -7.22 7.42 -3.44
C GLU A 115 -6.44 8.61 -4.00
N GLU A 116 -5.65 8.38 -5.05
CA GLU A 116 -4.74 9.37 -5.63
C GLU A 116 -5.41 10.70 -5.98
N PRO A 117 -6.58 10.74 -6.64
CA PRO A 117 -7.22 12.01 -6.99
C PRO A 117 -8.03 12.65 -5.85
N ILE A 118 -8.26 11.96 -4.73
CA ILE A 118 -9.19 12.41 -3.68
C ILE A 118 -8.47 12.64 -2.35
N ILE A 119 -7.77 11.63 -1.83
CA ILE A 119 -7.18 11.64 -0.49
C ILE A 119 -5.89 12.47 -0.49
N TYR A 120 -4.96 12.20 -1.41
CA TYR A 120 -3.64 12.84 -1.37
C TYR A 120 -3.68 14.36 -1.59
N PRO A 121 -4.49 14.92 -2.52
CA PRO A 121 -4.62 16.36 -2.65
C PRO A 121 -5.18 17.02 -1.39
N ARG A 122 -6.07 16.33 -0.65
CA ARG A 122 -6.55 16.82 0.65
C ARG A 122 -5.44 16.75 1.70
N ALA A 123 -4.63 15.70 1.69
CA ALA A 123 -3.49 15.59 2.60
C ALA A 123 -2.54 16.78 2.46
N ASP A 124 -2.18 17.14 1.22
CA ASP A 124 -1.33 18.29 0.96
C ASP A 124 -1.98 19.61 1.41
N ALA A 125 -3.27 19.78 1.15
CA ALA A 125 -4.00 21.01 1.45
C ALA A 125 -4.29 21.21 2.94
N ASP A 126 -4.65 20.16 3.68
CA ASP A 126 -5.33 20.27 4.97
C ASP A 126 -4.50 19.82 6.17
N LEU A 127 -3.45 19.01 5.98
CA LEU A 127 -2.64 18.57 7.11
C LEU A 127 -1.90 19.75 7.76
N ALA A 128 -1.65 19.63 9.06
CA ALA A 128 -0.81 20.61 9.75
C ALA A 128 0.69 20.35 9.41
N PRO A 129 1.56 21.37 9.44
CA PRO A 129 2.98 21.20 9.07
C PRO A 129 3.74 20.17 9.90
N ASP A 130 3.40 20.02 11.18
CA ASP A 130 3.94 19.01 12.09
C ASP A 130 3.55 17.59 11.67
N VAL A 131 2.26 17.38 11.35
CA VAL A 131 1.76 16.09 10.84
C VAL A 131 2.43 15.74 9.50
N ARG A 132 2.59 16.72 8.59
CA ARG A 132 3.33 16.50 7.33
C ARG A 132 4.79 16.10 7.57
N ALA A 133 5.46 16.69 8.56
CA ALA A 133 6.84 16.34 8.89
C ALA A 133 6.94 14.91 9.44
N GLU A 134 6.01 14.50 10.30
CA GLU A 134 5.93 13.13 10.82
C GLU A 134 5.68 12.11 9.70
N LEU A 135 4.75 12.40 8.78
CA LEU A 135 4.54 11.56 7.60
C LEU A 135 5.78 11.49 6.72
N ALA A 136 6.44 12.61 6.44
CA ALA A 136 7.64 12.63 5.61
C ALA A 136 8.79 11.80 6.22
N GLU A 137 8.97 11.86 7.54
CA GLU A 137 9.93 11.02 8.25
C GLU A 137 9.55 9.53 8.14
N PHE A 138 8.27 9.19 8.34
CA PHE A 138 7.80 7.83 8.21
C PHE A 138 7.93 7.28 6.77
N ILE A 139 7.65 8.10 5.76
CA ILE A 139 7.86 7.73 4.34
C ILE A 139 9.33 7.38 4.09
N ALA A 140 10.26 8.13 4.69
CA ALA A 140 11.68 7.94 4.44
C ALA A 140 12.27 6.70 5.10
N ILE A 141 11.88 6.40 6.35
CA ILE A 141 12.56 5.36 7.17
C ILE A 141 11.62 4.48 8.00
N GLY A 142 10.30 4.70 7.92
CA GLY A 142 9.32 4.03 8.77
C GLY A 142 9.13 2.56 8.43
N ALA A 143 8.99 1.75 9.47
CA ALA A 143 8.54 0.36 9.40
C ALA A 143 7.22 0.21 10.17
N TYR A 144 6.43 -0.81 9.84
CA TYR A 144 5.23 -1.13 10.61
C TYR A 144 5.55 -2.14 11.73
N PRO A 145 4.83 -2.12 12.87
CA PRO A 145 5.13 -3.00 14.00
C PRO A 145 4.85 -4.48 13.71
N ASP A 146 5.66 -5.37 14.30
CA ASP A 146 5.41 -6.81 14.28
C ASP A 146 4.01 -7.14 14.84
N GLY A 147 3.25 -7.96 14.11
CA GLY A 147 1.90 -8.36 14.49
C GLY A 147 0.83 -7.28 14.28
N TRP A 148 1.18 -6.13 13.70
CA TRP A 148 0.18 -5.18 13.23
C TRP A 148 -0.56 -5.72 12.00
N ALA A 149 -1.86 -5.45 11.93
CA ALA A 149 -2.71 -5.74 10.78
C ALA A 149 -3.65 -4.56 10.52
N SER A 150 -4.10 -4.41 9.26
CA SER A 150 -5.14 -3.43 8.91
C SER A 150 -6.35 -3.57 9.84
N ALA A 151 -6.97 -2.44 10.19
CA ALA A 151 -8.11 -2.41 11.10
C ALA A 151 -9.32 -3.23 10.61
N THR A 152 -9.35 -3.62 9.33
CA THR A 152 -10.43 -4.37 8.68
C THR A 152 -9.95 -5.68 8.02
N ALA A 153 -8.72 -6.12 8.34
CA ALA A 153 -8.16 -7.41 7.90
C ALA A 153 -9.01 -8.60 8.36
#